data_AF-A0A9D1MVL6-F1
#
_entry.id   AF-A0A9D1MVL6-F1
#
_cell.length_a   1.000
_cell.length_b   1.000
_cell.length_c   1.000
_cell.angle_alpha   90.00
_cell.angle_beta   90.00
_cell.angle_gamma   90.00
#
_symmetry.space_group_name_H-M   'P 1'
#
loop_
_entity.id
_entity.type
_entity.pdbx_description
1 polymer ?
#
loop_
_entity_poly.entity_id
_entity_poly.type
_entity_poly.pdbx_seq_one_letter_code
_entity_poly.pdbx_strand_id
1 'polypeptide(L)' 'MTITELAKEYKKQYELLSAKIEGLRPLLVVYSGEDLFRLRKKIRIYYDMALECRRTWRMLEGYYDDGDRA' A
#
# COMPACT_ATOMS: atom_id res chain seq x y z
N MET A 1 -3.81 1.31 21.51
CA MET A 1 -3.10 1.48 20.23
C MET A 1 -1.63 1.69 20.53
N THR A 2 -0.84 0.62 20.43
CA THR A 2 0.62 0.67 20.53
C THR A 2 1.24 0.92 19.14
N ILE A 3 2.52 1.31 19.09
CA ILE A 3 3.24 1.49 17.81
C ILE A 3 3.32 0.18 17.02
N THR A 4 3.45 -0.95 17.70
CA THR A 4 3.46 -2.28 17.08
C THR A 4 2.09 -2.67 16.53
N GLU A 5 0.99 -2.32 17.21
CA GLU A 5 -0.37 -2.45 16.68
C GLU A 5 -0.57 -1.59 15.42
N LEU A 6 -0.12 -0.33 15.47
CA LEU A 6 -0.21 0.59 14.33
C LEU A 6 0.60 0.08 13.12
N ALA A 7 1.80 -0.46 13.34
CA ALA A 7 2.61 -1.09 12.29
C ALA A 7 1.86 -2.25 11.63
N LYS A 8 1.21 -3.11 12.42
CA LYS A 8 0.38 -4.22 11.89
C LYS A 8 -0.81 -3.71 11.08
N GLU A 9 -1.45 -2.62 11.48
CA GLU A 9 -2.54 -2.02 10.72
C GLU A 9 -2.06 -1.50 9.36
N TYR A 10 -0.96 -0.75 9.31
CA TYR A 10 -0.38 -0.29 8.04
C TYR A 10 0.05 -1.44 7.13
N LYS A 11 0.60 -2.53 7.70
CA LYS A 11 0.90 -3.75 6.94
C LYS A 11 -0.36 -4.37 6.33
N LYS A 12 -1.43 -4.49 7.11
CA LYS A 12 -2.72 -4.99 6.62
C LYS A 12 -3.30 -4.11 5.51
N GLN A 13 -3.22 -2.78 5.64
CA GLN A 13 -3.66 -1.86 4.59
C GLN A 13 -2.83 -2.00 3.31
N TYR A 14 -1.52 -2.15 3.43
CA TYR A 14 -0.65 -2.44 2.30
C TYR A 14 -1.06 -3.73 1.56
N GLU A 15 -1.32 -4.81 2.29
CA GLU A 15 -1.74 -6.09 1.72
C GLU A 15 -3.09 -5.96 0.98
N LEU A 16 -4.06 -5.26 1.59
CA LEU A 16 -5.37 -5.00 0.98
C LEU A 16 -5.25 -4.15 -0.30
N LEU A 17 -4.44 -3.10 -0.29
CA LEU A 17 -4.21 -2.25 -1.47
C LEU A 17 -3.48 -3.03 -2.57
N SER A 18 -2.51 -3.87 -2.20
CA SER A 18 -1.79 -4.72 -3.15
C SER A 18 -2.75 -5.71 -3.82
N ALA A 19 -3.61 -6.38 -3.05
CA ALA A 19 -4.64 -7.28 -3.60
C ALA A 19 -5.60 -6.57 -4.56
N LYS A 20 -6.01 -5.33 -4.23
CA LYS A 20 -6.84 -4.50 -5.14
C LYS A 20 -6.12 -4.20 -6.45
N ILE A 21 -4.83 -3.86 -6.40
CA ILE A 21 -4.03 -3.59 -7.61
C ILE A 21 -3.94 -4.86 -8.47
N GLU A 22 -3.63 -6.02 -7.86
CA GLU A 22 -3.56 -7.29 -8.59
C GLU A 22 -4.89 -7.64 -9.25
N GLY A 23 -6.03 -7.44 -8.56
CA GLY A 23 -7.35 -7.65 -9.14
C GLY A 23 -7.68 -6.71 -10.32
N LEU A 24 -7.08 -5.52 -10.37
CA LEU A 24 -7.30 -4.55 -11.44
C LEU A 24 -6.37 -4.73 -12.64
N ARG A 25 -5.19 -5.34 -12.45
CA ARG A 25 -4.19 -5.51 -13.52
C ARG A 25 -4.73 -6.23 -14.77
N PRO A 26 -5.49 -7.34 -14.66
CA PRO A 26 -6.05 -8.01 -15.84
C PRO A 26 -6.97 -7.11 -16.67
N LEU A 27 -7.62 -6.11 -16.06
CA LEU A 27 -8.52 -5.21 -16.78
C LEU A 27 -7.77 -4.24 -17.71
N LEU A 28 -6.45 -4.07 -17.53
CA LEU A 28 -5.62 -3.19 -18.37
C LEU A 28 -5.54 -3.66 -19.83
N VAL A 29 -5.71 -4.96 -20.08
CA VAL A 29 -5.72 -5.50 -21.45
C VAL A 29 -7.13 -5.57 -22.05
N VAL A 30 -8.16 -5.37 -21.22
CA VAL A 30 -9.58 -5.41 -21.63
C VAL A 30 -10.10 -4.02 -21.95
N TYR A 31 -9.77 -3.02 -21.13
CA TYR A 31 -10.28 -1.66 -21.29
C TYR A 31 -9.48 -0.87 -22.31
N SER A 32 -10.14 0.07 -22.97
CA SER A 32 -9.56 1.01 -23.94
C SER A 32 -10.07 2.43 -23.71
N GLY A 33 -9.50 3.41 -24.42
CA GLY A 33 -9.94 4.81 -24.37
C GLY A 33 -10.00 5.42 -22.97
N GLU A 34 -11.12 6.07 -22.65
CA GLU A 34 -11.32 6.78 -21.38
C GLU A 34 -11.35 5.83 -20.17
N ASP A 35 -11.95 4.64 -20.31
CA ASP A 35 -12.03 3.66 -19.22
C ASP A 35 -10.64 3.14 -18.86
N LEU A 36 -9.77 2.91 -19.86
CA LEU A 36 -8.38 2.55 -19.62
C LEU A 36 -7.61 3.68 -18.90
N PHE A 37 -7.85 4.93 -19.28
CA PHE A 37 -7.25 6.08 -18.59
C PHE A 37 -7.68 6.15 -17.12
N ARG A 38 -8.98 6.02 -16.84
CA ARG A 38 -9.53 6.01 -15.48
C ARG A 38 -8.99 4.82 -14.66
N LEU A 39 -8.91 3.64 -15.25
CA LEU A 39 -8.35 2.44 -14.62
C LEU A 39 -6.87 2.64 -14.24
N ARG A 40 -6.04 3.13 -15.17
CA ARG A 40 -4.62 3.43 -14.89
C ARG A 40 -4.45 4.45 -13.77
N LYS A 41 -5.27 5.51 -13.76
CA LYS A 41 -5.27 6.51 -12.68
C LYS A 41 -5.64 5.88 -11.34
N LYS A 42 -6.66 5.02 -11.30
CA LYS A 42 -7.08 4.30 -10.09
C LYS A 42 -5.99 3.36 -9.56
N ILE A 43 -5.36 2.58 -10.45
CA ILE A 43 -4.23 1.70 -10.09
C ILE A 43 -3.07 2.51 -9.52
N ARG A 44 -2.73 3.65 -10.14
CA ARG A 44 -1.67 4.54 -9.64
C ARG A 44 -1.97 5.05 -8.23
N ILE A 45 -3.19 5.51 -7.97
CA ILE A 45 -3.59 5.98 -6.63
C ILE A 45 -3.43 4.87 -5.59
N TYR A 46 -3.92 3.65 -5.88
CA TYR A 46 -3.73 2.53 -4.95
C TYR A 46 -2.26 2.17 -4.76
N TYR A 47 -1.46 2.24 -5.80
CA TYR A 47 -0.02 1.99 -5.72
C TYR A 47 0.69 3.01 -4.83
N ASP A 48 0.41 4.30 -5.02
CA ASP A 48 0.99 5.37 -4.20
C ASP A 48 0.59 5.19 -2.72
N MET A 49 -0.69 4.89 -2.45
CA MET A 49 -1.17 4.60 -1.09
C MET A 49 -0.49 3.36 -0.48
N ALA A 50 -0.30 2.29 -1.27
CA ALA A 50 0.34 1.07 -0.81
C ALA A 50 1.81 1.34 -0.46
N LEU A 51 2.51 2.10 -1.30
CA LEU A 51 3.89 2.47 -1.06
C LEU A 51 4.07 3.24 0.25
N GLU A 52 3.19 4.20 0.53
CA GLU A 52 3.18 4.93 1.79
C GLU A 52 2.88 4.02 2.98
N CYS A 53 1.88 3.13 2.88
CA CYS A 53 1.61 2.15 3.95
C CYS A 53 2.82 1.27 4.24
N ARG A 54 3.53 0.80 3.20
CA ARG A 54 4.74 -0.01 3.34
C ARG A 54 5.89 0.75 3.99
N ARG A 55 6.09 2.02 3.62
CA ARG A 55 7.10 2.89 4.24
C ARG A 55 6.80 3.08 5.72
N THR A 56 5.56 3.44 6.05
CA THR A 56 5.13 3.72 7.42
C THR A 56 5.21 2.49 8.30
N TRP A 57 4.72 1.32 7.85
CA TRP A 57 4.85 0.09 8.64
C TRP A 57 6.32 -0.21 8.95
N ARG A 58 7.21 -0.18 7.95
CA ARG A 58 8.63 -0.51 8.15
C ARG A 58 9.30 0.43 9.14
N MET A 59 8.97 1.72 9.10
CA MET A 59 9.46 2.70 10.06
C MET A 59 8.96 2.40 11.48
N LEU A 60 7.68 2.03 11.63
CA LEU A 60 7.08 1.72 12.93
C LEU A 60 7.55 0.38 13.50
N GLU A 61 7.84 -0.61 12.66
CA GLU A 61 8.34 -1.93 13.06
C GLU A 61 9.72 -1.84 13.72
N GLY A 62 10.61 -0.98 13.22
CA GLY A 62 11.93 -0.72 13.81
C GLY A 62 11.97 0.34 14.92
N TYR A 63 10.83 0.92 15.31
CA TYR A 63 10.79 2.09 16.20
C TYR A 63 11.43 1.84 17.58
N TYR A 64 11.25 0.64 18.14
CA TYR A 64 11.86 0.27 19.42
C TYR A 64 13.30 -0.27 19.27
N ASP A 65 13.67 -0.78 18.10
CA ASP A 65 15.01 -1.30 17.83
C ASP A 65 16.07 -0.17 17.70
N ASP A 66 15.64 1.03 17.29
CA ASP A 66 16.49 2.22 17.19
C ASP A 66 16.60 3.00 18.52
N GLY A 67 15.64 2.81 19.45
CA GLY A 67 15.59 3.51 20.74
C GLY A 67 16.53 2.97 21.82
N ASP A 68 16.87 1.68 21.76
CA ASP A 68 17.74 1.00 22.74
C ASP A 68 19.26 1.14 22.46
N ARG A 69 19.64 1.94 21.44
CA ARG A 69 21.05 2.22 21.09
C ARG A 69 21.54 3.62 21.48
N ALA A 70 20.79 4.36 22.30
CA ALA A 70 21.15 5.71 22.75
C ALA A 70 21.71 5.72 24.18
#